data_AF-A0A964KCL7-F1
#
_entry.id   AF-A0A964KCL7-F1
#
_cell.length_a   1.000
_cell.length_b   1.000
_cell.length_c   1.000
_cell.angle_alpha   90.00
_cell.angle_beta   90.00
_cell.angle_gamma   90.00
#
_symmetry.space_group_name_H-M   'P 1'
#
loop_
_entity.id
_entity.type
_entity.pdbx_description
1 polymer ?
#
loop_
_entity_poly.entity_id
_entity_poly.type
_entity_poly.pdbx_seq_one_letter_code
_entity_poly.pdbx_strand_id
1 'polypeptide(L)'
;MHRHGYPAESLGGCRDFRAKRFLHPNAHDPVVAKNEVRARRLAGDKTPPAFLTAREVLEYATIEGAKANGLERKVGSLTPGKEADIILLRTDRLNVMPMNNAVGAVVTSMGPQNVDTVMIAGKIKKQGGQLAGVDMPRVTRILNEARERALTNGKYPRSRV
;
A
#
# COMPACT_ATOMS: atom_id res chain seq x y z
N MET A 1 6.73 -11.39 37.54
CA MET A 1 6.98 -11.25 36.08
C MET A 1 6.05 -12.19 35.34
N HIS A 2 4.85 -11.75 34.98
CA HIS A 2 3.90 -12.53 34.19
C HIS A 2 3.91 -12.02 32.74
N ARG A 3 4.41 -12.84 31.81
CA ARG A 3 4.21 -12.63 30.38
C ARG A 3 2.83 -13.17 30.05
N HIS A 4 1.90 -12.28 29.71
CA HIS A 4 0.59 -12.65 29.18
C HIS A 4 0.78 -12.94 27.68
N GLY A 5 0.86 -14.22 27.33
CA GLY A 5 0.85 -14.67 25.94
C GLY A 5 -0.59 -14.69 25.43
N TYR A 6 -0.85 -13.99 24.33
CA TYR A 6 -2.12 -14.11 23.61
C TYR A 6 -2.09 -15.37 22.72
N PRO A 7 -3.10 -16.26 22.80
CA PRO A 7 -3.17 -17.45 21.95
C PRO A 7 -3.53 -17.07 20.50
N ALA A 8 -2.81 -17.66 19.55
CA ALA A 8 -2.84 -17.35 18.11
C ALA A 8 -4.02 -18.00 17.33
N GLU A 9 -5.15 -18.28 17.96
CA GLU A 9 -6.15 -19.22 17.40
C GLU A 9 -7.49 -18.60 16.93
N SER A 10 -7.66 -17.28 16.91
CA SER A 10 -8.96 -16.67 16.52
C SER A 10 -9.06 -16.13 15.08
N LEU A 11 -8.04 -16.32 14.21
CA LEU A 11 -8.10 -15.86 12.80
C LEU A 11 -8.53 -16.98 11.85
N GLY A 12 -9.78 -17.44 12.00
CA GLY A 12 -10.36 -18.55 11.24
C GLY A 12 -10.56 -18.34 9.72
N GLY A 13 -10.30 -17.16 9.17
CA GLY A 13 -10.52 -16.83 7.75
C GLY A 13 -9.26 -16.61 6.91
N CYS A 14 -8.07 -16.49 7.52
CA CYS A 14 -6.85 -16.06 6.83
C CYS A 14 -5.92 -17.24 6.48
N ARG A 15 -6.49 -18.37 6.01
CA ARG A 15 -5.72 -19.59 5.71
C ARG A 15 -5.24 -19.71 4.26
N ASP A 16 -5.65 -18.78 3.40
CA ASP A 16 -5.31 -18.81 1.96
C ASP A 16 -4.36 -17.67 1.53
N PHE A 17 -3.81 -16.92 2.49
CA PHE A 17 -2.64 -16.10 2.23
C PHE A 17 -1.53 -17.06 1.75
N ARG A 18 -0.98 -16.88 0.56
CA ARG A 18 0.24 -17.56 0.06
C ARG A 18 1.48 -17.17 0.90
N ALA A 19 1.41 -17.34 2.22
CA ALA A 19 2.44 -17.03 3.20
C ALA A 19 3.70 -17.92 3.04
N LYS A 20 3.61 -19.03 2.29
CA LYS A 20 4.76 -19.91 2.00
C LYS A 20 5.87 -19.24 1.17
N ARG A 21 5.64 -18.05 0.59
CA ARG A 21 6.65 -17.34 -0.20
C ARG A 21 7.40 -16.23 0.56
N PHE A 22 6.98 -15.93 1.78
CA PHE A 22 7.39 -14.71 2.50
C PHE A 22 8.47 -14.92 3.58
N LEU A 23 8.83 -16.17 3.90
CA LEU A 23 9.69 -16.47 5.04
C LEU A 23 11.08 -16.91 4.57
N HIS A 24 11.88 -15.95 4.10
CA HIS A 24 13.33 -16.13 4.05
C HIS A 24 13.91 -15.73 5.41
N PRO A 25 14.84 -16.51 6.01
CA PRO A 25 15.39 -16.24 7.36
C PRO A 25 16.07 -14.87 7.51
N ASN A 26 16.45 -14.23 6.40
CA ASN A 26 17.06 -12.89 6.36
C ASN A 26 16.14 -11.79 5.76
N ALA A 27 14.82 -11.96 5.78
CA ALA A 27 13.87 -11.04 5.13
C ALA A 27 13.84 -9.59 5.70
N HIS A 28 14.57 -9.30 6.78
CA HIS A 28 14.65 -7.97 7.39
C HIS A 28 15.55 -6.99 6.62
N ASP A 29 16.49 -7.48 5.80
CA ASP A 29 17.32 -6.65 4.93
C ASP A 29 17.03 -6.94 3.45
N PRO A 30 16.36 -6.01 2.73
CA PRO A 30 15.96 -6.22 1.34
C PRO A 30 17.13 -6.27 0.35
N VAL A 31 18.33 -5.77 0.71
CA VAL A 31 19.53 -5.84 -0.12
C VAL A 31 20.21 -7.19 0.04
N VAL A 32 20.36 -7.66 1.28
CA VAL A 32 20.95 -8.97 1.57
C VAL A 32 20.09 -10.10 0.99
N ALA A 33 18.77 -10.05 1.19
CA ALA A 33 17.84 -11.03 0.62
C ALA A 33 17.86 -11.03 -0.93
N LYS A 34 18.04 -9.85 -1.56
CA LYS A 34 18.13 -9.75 -3.02
C LYS A 34 19.40 -10.40 -3.57
N ASN A 35 20.52 -10.13 -2.92
CA ASN A 35 21.83 -10.63 -3.34
C ASN A 35 21.93 -12.15 -3.15
N GLU A 36 21.37 -12.70 -2.07
CA GLU A 36 21.38 -14.13 -1.79
C GLU A 36 20.59 -14.96 -2.81
N VAL A 37 19.36 -14.53 -3.13
CA VAL A 37 18.54 -15.18 -4.18
C VAL A 37 19.20 -15.07 -5.56
N ARG A 38 19.89 -13.96 -5.85
CA ARG A 38 20.68 -13.81 -7.09
C ARG A 38 21.88 -14.76 -7.10
N ALA A 39 22.62 -14.86 -6.00
CA ALA A 39 23.77 -15.77 -5.89
C ALA A 39 23.35 -17.23 -6.09
N ARG A 40 22.22 -17.65 -5.50
CA ARG A 40 21.66 -18.99 -5.71
C ARG A 40 21.31 -19.27 -7.16
N ARG A 41 20.69 -18.31 -7.87
CA ARG A 41 20.43 -18.40 -9.32
C ARG A 41 21.72 -18.58 -10.13
N LEU A 42 22.75 -17.81 -9.83
CA LEU A 42 24.05 -17.88 -10.50
C LEU A 42 24.77 -19.20 -10.20
N ALA A 43 24.59 -19.75 -9.00
CA ALA A 43 25.11 -21.06 -8.60
C ALA A 43 24.34 -22.25 -9.19
N GLY A 44 23.35 -22.02 -10.06
CA GLY A 44 22.59 -23.07 -10.73
C GLY A 44 21.44 -23.67 -9.92
N ASP A 45 21.04 -23.05 -8.80
CA ASP A 45 19.82 -23.42 -8.09
C ASP A 45 18.61 -23.24 -9.02
N LYS A 46 17.91 -24.33 -9.30
CA LYS A 46 16.72 -24.34 -10.17
C LYS A 46 15.46 -23.85 -9.44
N THR A 47 15.52 -23.73 -8.12
CA THR A 47 14.38 -23.38 -7.24
C THR A 47 14.72 -22.30 -6.21
N PRO A 48 15.31 -21.17 -6.61
CA PRO A 48 15.58 -20.08 -5.69
C PRO A 48 14.25 -19.48 -5.17
N PRO A 49 14.19 -18.99 -3.92
CA PRO A 49 13.02 -18.29 -3.40
C PRO A 49 12.63 -17.15 -4.34
N ALA A 50 11.37 -17.13 -4.76
CA ALA A 50 10.94 -16.17 -5.76
C ALA A 50 10.45 -14.88 -5.09
N PHE A 51 10.95 -13.73 -5.54
CA PHE A 51 10.48 -12.42 -5.08
C PHE A 51 9.01 -12.19 -5.44
N LEU A 52 8.39 -11.24 -4.75
CA LEU A 52 7.11 -10.68 -5.18
C LEU A 52 7.28 -9.97 -6.52
N THR A 53 6.34 -10.24 -7.41
CA THR A 53 6.18 -9.51 -8.66
C THR A 53 5.40 -8.22 -8.42
N ALA A 54 5.58 -7.22 -9.29
CA ALA A 54 4.76 -6.00 -9.22
C ALA A 54 3.26 -6.29 -9.35
N ARG A 55 2.89 -7.33 -10.11
CA ARG A 55 1.49 -7.78 -10.21
C ARG A 55 0.95 -8.29 -8.88
N GLU A 56 1.68 -9.16 -8.18
CA GLU A 56 1.29 -9.66 -6.85
C GLU A 56 1.14 -8.49 -5.86
N VAL A 57 2.06 -7.51 -5.90
CA VAL A 57 1.96 -6.32 -5.04
C VAL A 57 0.71 -5.48 -5.36
N LEU A 58 0.39 -5.29 -6.63
CA LEU A 58 -0.82 -4.57 -7.04
C LEU A 58 -2.10 -5.30 -6.62
N GLU A 59 -2.11 -6.64 -6.72
CA GLU A 59 -3.22 -7.48 -6.27
C GLU A 59 -3.41 -7.40 -4.75
N TYR A 60 -2.31 -7.40 -3.98
CA TYR A 60 -2.33 -7.14 -2.53
C TYR A 60 -2.90 -5.77 -2.16
N ALA A 61 -2.57 -4.75 -2.94
CA ALA A 61 -3.11 -3.40 -2.75
C ALA A 61 -4.59 -3.25 -3.17
N THR A 62 -5.18 -4.24 -3.84
CA THR A 62 -6.53 -4.16 -4.43
C THR A 62 -7.40 -5.36 -4.07
N ILE A 63 -7.48 -6.37 -4.93
CA ILE A 63 -8.42 -7.48 -4.79
C ILE A 63 -8.16 -8.34 -3.56
N GLU A 64 -6.90 -8.60 -3.20
CA GLU A 64 -6.60 -9.39 -2.00
C GLU A 64 -6.87 -8.59 -0.72
N GLY A 65 -6.67 -7.27 -0.75
CA GLY A 65 -7.13 -6.37 0.31
C GLY A 65 -8.66 -6.40 0.46
N ALA A 66 -9.40 -6.41 -0.65
CA ALA A 66 -10.85 -6.53 -0.62
C ALA A 66 -11.30 -7.88 -0.03
N LYS A 67 -10.66 -9.00 -0.43
CA LYS A 67 -10.91 -10.34 0.14
C LYS A 67 -10.65 -10.39 1.64
N ALA A 68 -9.52 -9.82 2.10
CA ALA A 68 -9.18 -9.78 3.51
C ALA A 68 -10.23 -9.05 4.37
N ASN A 69 -11.01 -8.15 3.76
CA ASN A 69 -12.08 -7.40 4.40
C ASN A 69 -13.49 -7.93 4.08
N GLY A 70 -13.63 -9.06 3.35
CA GLY A 70 -14.92 -9.61 2.94
C GLY A 70 -15.70 -8.76 1.93
N LEU A 71 -15.00 -7.95 1.14
CA LEU A 71 -15.56 -7.01 0.15
C LEU A 71 -15.27 -7.42 -1.30
N GLU A 72 -14.75 -8.63 -1.54
CA GLU A 72 -14.30 -9.09 -2.85
C GLU A 72 -15.42 -9.20 -3.88
N ARG A 73 -16.68 -9.33 -3.46
CA ARG A 73 -17.84 -9.28 -4.37
C ARG A 73 -18.24 -7.85 -4.73
N LYS A 74 -17.75 -6.86 -3.98
CA LYS A 74 -18.18 -5.47 -4.06
C LYS A 74 -17.15 -4.56 -4.74
N VAL A 75 -15.86 -4.73 -4.44
CA VAL A 75 -14.77 -3.84 -4.90
C VAL A 75 -13.48 -4.65 -5.20
N GLY A 76 -12.37 -3.96 -5.44
CA GLY A 76 -11.03 -4.56 -5.55
C GLY A 76 -10.64 -5.03 -6.95
N SER A 77 -11.57 -5.07 -7.91
CA SER A 77 -11.28 -5.34 -9.32
C SER A 77 -12.20 -4.55 -10.24
N LEU A 78 -11.73 -4.25 -11.45
CA LEU A 78 -12.57 -3.69 -12.52
C LEU A 78 -13.39 -4.82 -13.15
N THR A 79 -14.57 -5.07 -12.59
CA THR A 79 -15.47 -6.15 -13.03
C THR A 79 -16.90 -5.61 -13.05
N PRO A 80 -17.69 -5.82 -14.14
CA PRO A 80 -19.09 -5.38 -14.18
C PRO A 80 -19.89 -5.88 -12.97
N GLY A 81 -20.76 -5.02 -12.44
CA GLY A 81 -21.56 -5.30 -11.24
C GLY A 81 -20.90 -4.90 -9.91
N LYS A 82 -19.59 -4.61 -9.90
CA LYS A 82 -18.90 -4.04 -8.73
C LYS A 82 -19.07 -2.53 -8.64
N GLU A 83 -18.87 -1.98 -7.45
CA GLU A 83 -18.82 -0.53 -7.25
C GLU A 83 -17.60 0.08 -7.96
N ALA A 84 -17.79 1.29 -8.49
CA ALA A 84 -16.74 2.03 -9.19
C ALA A 84 -15.80 2.73 -8.19
N ASP A 85 -14.96 1.94 -7.53
CA ASP A 85 -13.82 2.36 -6.72
C ASP A 85 -12.57 2.41 -7.61
N ILE A 86 -12.34 3.57 -8.24
CA ILE A 86 -11.39 3.72 -9.33
C ILE A 86 -10.45 4.90 -9.07
N ILE A 87 -9.17 4.71 -9.39
CA ILE A 87 -8.16 5.76 -9.38
C ILE A 87 -7.61 5.91 -10.80
N LEU A 88 -7.60 7.13 -11.33
CA LEU A 88 -6.95 7.47 -12.60
C LEU A 88 -5.58 8.07 -12.30
N LEU A 89 -4.55 7.52 -12.97
CA LEU A 89 -3.16 7.88 -12.76
C LEU A 89 -2.60 8.54 -14.01
N ARG A 90 -1.93 9.67 -13.83
CA ARG A 90 -1.22 10.37 -14.90
C ARG A 90 0.09 9.67 -15.23
N THR A 91 0.27 9.41 -16.51
CA THR A 91 1.48 8.82 -17.07
C THR A 91 2.42 9.86 -17.67
N ASP A 92 2.01 11.14 -17.72
CA ASP A 92 2.72 12.26 -18.36
C ASP A 92 3.77 12.95 -17.46
N ARG A 93 4.09 12.36 -16.30
CA ARG A 93 4.97 12.97 -15.29
C ARG A 93 6.41 12.48 -15.44
N LEU A 94 7.38 13.36 -15.16
CA LEU A 94 8.81 13.02 -15.26
C LEU A 94 9.22 11.79 -14.41
N ASN A 95 8.59 11.58 -13.26
CA ASN A 95 8.90 10.43 -12.40
C ASN A 95 8.49 9.08 -12.99
N VAL A 96 7.79 9.07 -14.13
CA VAL A 96 7.23 7.84 -14.71
C VAL A 96 7.45 7.73 -16.22
N MET A 97 8.22 8.66 -16.80
CA MET A 97 8.57 8.68 -18.22
C MET A 97 9.96 8.08 -18.47
N PRO A 98 10.15 7.29 -19.53
CA PRO A 98 9.12 6.77 -20.45
C PRO A 98 8.27 5.65 -19.81
N MET A 99 6.97 5.64 -20.16
CA MET A 99 6.02 4.64 -19.63
C MET A 99 6.11 3.32 -20.40
N ASN A 100 6.92 2.38 -19.91
CA ASN A 100 7.12 1.07 -20.56
C ASN A 100 6.28 -0.06 -19.94
N ASN A 101 5.99 0.02 -18.63
CA ASN A 101 5.24 -1.00 -17.91
C ASN A 101 4.38 -0.34 -16.83
N ALA A 102 3.07 -0.27 -17.07
CA ALA A 102 2.13 0.39 -16.16
C ALA A 102 2.10 -0.27 -14.76
N VAL A 103 2.08 -1.59 -14.67
CA VAL A 103 2.01 -2.31 -13.39
C VAL A 103 3.29 -2.08 -12.58
N GLY A 104 4.45 -2.17 -13.23
CA GLY A 104 5.74 -1.86 -12.61
C GLY A 104 5.79 -0.41 -12.12
N ALA A 105 5.43 0.53 -12.99
CA ALA A 105 5.42 1.96 -12.68
C ALA A 105 4.51 2.31 -11.49
N VAL A 106 3.32 1.74 -11.41
CA VAL A 106 2.40 1.95 -10.28
C VAL A 106 3.02 1.53 -8.96
N VAL A 107 3.72 0.39 -8.94
CA VAL A 107 4.29 -0.18 -7.72
C VAL A 107 5.59 0.51 -7.29
N THR A 108 6.43 0.92 -8.24
CA THR A 108 7.80 1.36 -7.92
C THR A 108 8.05 2.85 -8.08
N SER A 109 7.22 3.56 -8.86
CA SER A 109 7.58 4.90 -9.36
C SER A 109 6.49 5.96 -9.15
N MET A 110 5.21 5.56 -9.12
CA MET A 110 4.09 6.48 -8.92
C MET A 110 3.81 6.76 -7.44
N GLY A 111 3.35 7.98 -7.15
CA GLY A 111 2.87 8.39 -5.83
C GLY A 111 1.59 9.22 -5.90
N PRO A 112 1.12 9.80 -4.77
CA PRO A 112 -0.11 10.59 -4.71
C PRO A 112 -0.17 11.76 -5.72
N GLN A 113 0.97 12.32 -6.10
CA GLN A 113 1.12 13.36 -7.13
C GLN A 113 0.76 12.91 -8.55
N ASN A 114 0.81 11.60 -8.81
CA ASN A 114 0.40 11.00 -10.09
C ASN A 114 -1.12 10.79 -10.15
N VAL A 115 -1.81 10.76 -9.01
CA VAL A 115 -3.26 10.56 -8.99
C VAL A 115 -3.97 11.79 -9.55
N ASP A 116 -4.72 11.63 -10.63
CA ASP A 116 -5.54 12.68 -11.20
C ASP A 116 -6.93 12.69 -10.55
N THR A 117 -7.62 11.56 -10.66
CA THR A 117 -9.02 11.40 -10.28
C THR A 117 -9.19 10.21 -9.36
N VAL A 118 -10.06 10.34 -8.36
CA VAL A 118 -10.47 9.28 -7.43
C VAL A 118 -11.98 9.21 -7.40
N MET A 119 -12.53 8.02 -7.57
CA MET A 119 -13.95 7.71 -7.49
C MET A 119 -14.18 6.67 -6.39
N ILE A 120 -15.22 6.87 -5.58
CA ILE A 120 -15.70 5.91 -4.58
C ILE A 120 -17.18 5.67 -4.85
N ALA A 121 -17.55 4.42 -5.11
CA ALA A 121 -18.89 4.03 -5.53
C ALA A 121 -19.45 4.93 -6.66
N GLY A 122 -18.59 5.26 -7.64
CA GLY A 122 -18.96 6.12 -8.77
C GLY A 122 -18.97 7.63 -8.49
N LYS A 123 -18.76 8.07 -7.24
CA LYS A 123 -18.75 9.49 -6.86
C LYS A 123 -17.33 10.04 -6.87
N ILE A 124 -17.11 11.15 -7.56
CA ILE A 124 -15.82 11.85 -7.61
C ILE A 124 -15.45 12.38 -6.22
N LYS A 125 -14.24 12.06 -5.77
CA LYS A 125 -13.61 12.54 -4.52
C LYS A 125 -12.32 13.32 -4.76
N LYS A 126 -11.73 13.16 -5.94
CA LYS A 126 -10.62 13.96 -6.45
C LYS A 126 -10.77 14.05 -7.97
N GLN A 127 -10.45 15.19 -8.57
CA GLN A 127 -10.45 15.37 -10.03
C GLN A 127 -9.41 16.40 -10.42
N GLY A 128 -8.67 16.16 -11.52
CA GLY A 128 -7.65 17.10 -11.99
C GLY A 128 -6.55 17.39 -10.97
N GLY A 129 -6.26 16.43 -10.09
CA GLY A 129 -5.30 16.60 -9.00
C GLY A 129 -5.85 17.28 -7.73
N GLN A 130 -7.10 17.75 -7.72
CA GLN A 130 -7.71 18.52 -6.61
C GLN A 130 -8.77 17.71 -5.86
N LEU A 131 -8.82 17.84 -4.53
CA LEU A 131 -9.81 17.16 -3.69
C LEU A 131 -11.20 17.78 -3.86
N ALA A 132 -12.22 16.95 -4.04
CA ALA A 132 -13.59 17.39 -4.19
C ALA A 132 -14.27 17.53 -2.82
N GLY A 133 -14.84 18.72 -2.54
CA GLY A 133 -15.63 18.96 -1.33
C GLY A 133 -14.84 19.03 -0.02
N VAL A 134 -13.54 19.37 -0.08
CA VAL A 134 -12.67 19.48 1.10
C VAL A 134 -12.28 20.94 1.34
N ASP A 135 -12.59 21.45 2.53
CA ASP A 135 -12.13 22.75 3.03
C ASP A 135 -10.71 22.60 3.61
N MET A 136 -9.70 22.85 2.78
CA MET A 136 -8.29 22.76 3.17
C MET A 136 -7.92 23.68 4.34
N PRO A 137 -8.32 24.96 4.38
CA PRO A 137 -8.13 25.81 5.56
C PRO A 137 -8.66 25.19 6.86
N ARG A 138 -9.86 24.61 6.85
CA ARG A 138 -10.42 23.91 8.01
C ARG A 138 -9.59 22.68 8.39
N VAL A 139 -9.18 21.87 7.42
CA VAL A 139 -8.33 20.69 7.69
C VAL A 139 -7.03 21.09 8.35
N THR A 140 -6.33 22.10 7.82
CA THR A 140 -5.08 22.62 8.39
C THR A 140 -5.26 23.09 9.83
N ARG A 141 -6.35 23.80 10.12
CA ARG A 141 -6.67 24.24 11.48
C ARG A 141 -6.86 23.05 12.44
N ILE A 142 -7.64 22.04 12.05
CA ILE A 142 -7.85 20.83 12.86
C ILE A 142 -6.52 20.10 13.12
N LEU A 143 -5.65 20.00 12.11
CA LEU A 143 -4.33 19.38 12.24
C LEU A 143 -3.44 20.15 13.23
N ASN A 144 -3.42 21.47 13.14
CA ASN A 144 -2.64 22.31 14.06
C ASN A 144 -3.16 22.18 15.50
N GLU A 145 -4.48 22.22 15.71
CA GLU A 145 -5.07 22.02 17.04
C GLU A 145 -4.75 20.64 17.62
N ALA A 146 -4.78 19.59 16.79
CA ALA A 146 -4.39 18.24 17.22
C ALA A 146 -2.91 18.14 17.59
N ARG A 147 -2.02 18.78 16.81
CA ARG A 147 -0.59 18.89 17.13
C ARG A 147 -0.38 19.59 18.47
N GLU A 148 -1.04 20.72 18.71
CA GLU A 148 -0.88 21.45 19.98
C GLU A 148 -1.33 20.60 21.17
N ARG A 149 -2.45 19.89 21.08
CA ARG A 149 -2.90 18.94 22.13
C ARG A 149 -1.86 17.84 22.39
N ALA A 150 -1.29 17.25 21.34
CA ALA A 150 -0.29 16.20 21.46
C ALA A 150 1.01 16.71 22.11
N LEU A 151 1.47 17.91 21.74
CA LEU A 151 2.69 18.51 22.31
C LEU A 151 2.52 18.86 23.79
N THR A 152 1.38 19.44 24.16
CA THR A 152 1.09 19.79 25.56
C THR A 152 0.97 18.53 26.43
N ASN A 153 0.27 17.50 25.96
CA ASN A 153 0.09 16.26 26.72
C ASN A 153 1.37 15.40 26.77
N GLY A 154 2.17 15.43 25.70
CA GLY A 154 3.39 14.64 25.56
C GLY A 154 4.62 15.24 26.23
N LYS A 155 4.52 16.43 26.85
CA LYS A 155 5.65 17.19 27.42
C LYS A 155 6.81 17.40 26.44
N TYR A 156 6.53 17.48 25.14
CA TYR A 156 7.56 17.72 24.14
C TYR A 156 8.00 19.20 24.20
N PRO A 157 9.31 19.49 24.27
CA PRO A 157 9.78 20.87 24.22
C PRO A 157 9.39 21.48 22.88
N ARG A 158 8.79 22.68 22.91
CA ARG A 158 8.54 23.43 21.68
C ARG A 158 9.88 23.87 21.10
N SER A 159 10.24 23.37 19.92
CA SER A 159 11.36 23.91 19.17
C SER A 159 10.99 25.32 18.74
N ARG A 160 11.77 26.32 19.15
CA ARG A 160 11.68 27.67 18.58
C ARG A 160 12.24 27.59 17.17
N VAL A 161 11.37 27.77 16.18
CA VAL A 161 11.76 28.10 14.81
C VAL A 161 11.36 29.55 14.60
#